data_AF-A0A0R3RBK8-F1
#
_entry.id   AF-A0A0R3RBK8-F1
#
_cell.length_a   1.000
_cell.length_b   1.000
_cell.length_c   1.000
_cell.angle_alpha   90.00
_cell.angle_beta   90.00
_cell.angle_gamma   90.00
#
_symmetry.space_group_name_H-M   'P 1'
#
loop_
_entity.id
_entity.type
_entity.pdbx_description
1 polymer ?
#
loop_
_entity_poly.entity_id
_entity_poly.type
_entity_poly.pdbx_seq_one_letter_code
_entity_poly.pdbx_strand_id
1 'polypeptide(L)'
;MRKDDEKLMYTDILANPRHMVTKELVKRFENGIGQCYPNTALAGSFVTAEVNEIMDPMNINATWDRGILFNSTVYFRKGSVRLPSDVYHMLIRYIMDRNNYQIGQSGLYINSYQSDPFKACWKNNCHPKGICIDLGPNAYRCECGQGYRDLNPSDPGRRCLPNTGYNECERKEDNECSENARCIDQEHLYKCECLPSFTDASPKDAIAGSVCVLDYCSDVNFCPRNTTCMNEEQQAICQCDPGYVDIRKSEKRTQLFDQDILCLKMRDIDECALGITNCSG
;
A
#
# COMPACT_ATOMS: atom_id res chain seq x y z
N MET A 1 24.62 -4.76 -13.40
CA MET A 1 26.01 -4.50 -13.83
C MET A 1 26.85 -5.72 -13.52
N ARG A 2 27.84 -6.05 -14.35
CA ARG A 2 28.79 -7.15 -14.10
C ARG A 2 30.23 -6.66 -14.24
N LYS A 3 31.15 -7.30 -13.54
CA LYS A 3 32.59 -7.14 -13.69
C LYS A 3 33.11 -8.41 -14.35
N ASP A 4 33.63 -8.30 -15.56
CA ASP A 4 33.98 -9.43 -16.40
C ASP A 4 32.75 -10.36 -16.47
N ASP A 5 32.85 -11.63 -16.10
CA ASP A 5 31.71 -12.56 -16.09
C ASP A 5 30.93 -12.58 -14.76
N GLU A 6 31.40 -11.86 -13.74
CA GLU A 6 30.81 -11.85 -12.39
C GLU A 6 29.72 -10.78 -12.25
N LYS A 7 28.50 -11.19 -11.90
CA LYS A 7 27.41 -10.25 -11.60
C LYS A 7 27.67 -9.56 -10.27
N LEU A 8 27.67 -8.23 -10.30
CA LEU A 8 27.84 -7.44 -9.08
C LEU A 8 26.53 -7.37 -8.30
N MET A 9 26.65 -7.47 -6.98
CA MET A 9 25.55 -7.32 -6.02
C MET A 9 25.91 -6.18 -5.06
N TYR A 10 24.92 -5.36 -4.72
CA TYR A 10 25.13 -4.33 -3.70
C TYR A 10 25.41 -4.97 -2.33
N THR A 11 26.37 -4.43 -1.59
CA THR A 11 26.77 -4.88 -0.25
C THR A 11 27.26 -3.68 0.57
N ASP A 12 27.26 -3.79 1.90
CA ASP A 12 27.75 -2.72 2.80
C ASP A 12 29.21 -2.33 2.54
N ILE A 13 29.99 -3.25 1.97
CA ILE A 13 31.37 -2.98 1.53
C ILE A 13 31.37 -1.86 0.48
N LEU A 14 30.43 -1.89 -0.46
CA LEU A 14 30.32 -0.92 -1.55
C LEU A 14 29.80 0.44 -1.08
N ALA A 15 29.09 0.49 0.06
CA ALA A 15 28.70 1.73 0.70
C ALA A 15 29.90 2.49 1.29
N ASN A 16 31.03 1.82 1.55
CA ASN A 16 32.22 2.43 2.12
C ASN A 16 33.22 2.89 1.03
N PRO A 17 33.36 4.21 0.77
CA PRO A 17 34.27 4.73 -0.26
C PRO A 17 35.75 4.53 0.06
N ARG A 18 36.09 4.21 1.32
CA ARG A 18 37.48 3.95 1.73
C ARG A 18 37.92 2.51 1.48
N HIS A 19 36.96 1.59 1.29
CA HIS A 19 37.24 0.18 1.09
C HIS A 19 37.94 -0.06 -0.25
N MET A 20 38.91 -1.00 -0.27
CA MET A 20 39.74 -1.25 -1.45
C MET A 20 38.92 -1.73 -2.66
N VAL A 21 37.92 -2.60 -2.43
CA VAL A 21 37.01 -3.09 -3.49
C VAL A 21 36.23 -1.94 -4.12
N THR A 22 35.71 -1.02 -3.30
CA THR A 22 34.96 0.16 -3.76
C THR A 22 35.85 1.08 -4.58
N LYS A 23 37.06 1.40 -4.08
CA LYS A 23 38.04 2.23 -4.81
C LYS A 23 38.43 1.64 -6.16
N GLU A 24 38.65 0.33 -6.22
CA GLU A 24 38.99 -0.36 -7.47
C GLU A 24 37.84 -0.29 -8.48
N LEU A 25 36.60 -0.52 -8.04
CA LEU A 25 35.41 -0.41 -8.90
C LEU A 25 35.19 1.02 -9.40
N VAL A 26 35.34 2.02 -8.53
CA VAL A 26 35.26 3.44 -8.87
C VAL A 26 36.30 3.79 -9.93
N LYS A 27 37.57 3.43 -9.71
CA LYS A 27 38.66 3.72 -10.65
C LYS A 27 38.44 3.07 -12.01
N ARG A 28 37.94 1.82 -12.03
CA ARG A 28 37.58 1.14 -13.29
C ARG A 28 36.46 1.87 -14.02
N PHE A 29 35.43 2.27 -13.29
CA PHE A 29 34.30 3.01 -13.86
C PHE A 29 34.75 4.35 -14.46
N GLU A 30 35.44 5.18 -13.69
CA GLU A 30 35.93 6.50 -14.13
C GLU A 30 36.83 6.41 -15.37
N ASN A 31 37.79 5.47 -15.36
CA ASN A 31 38.65 5.20 -16.53
C ASN A 31 37.83 4.71 -17.73
N GLY A 32 36.86 3.82 -17.51
CA GLY A 32 35.98 3.31 -18.55
C GLY A 32 35.16 4.42 -19.20
N ILE A 33 34.60 5.33 -18.40
CA ILE A 33 33.86 6.51 -18.89
C ILE A 33 34.80 7.43 -19.68
N GLY A 34 36.02 7.65 -19.19
CA GLY A 34 37.04 8.43 -19.89
C GLY A 34 37.45 7.84 -21.25
N GLN A 35 37.31 6.53 -21.44
CA GLN A 35 37.53 5.84 -22.71
C GLN A 35 36.29 5.87 -23.62
N CYS A 36 35.09 6.06 -23.07
CA CYS A 36 33.85 6.13 -23.86
C CYS A 36 33.71 7.46 -24.59
N TYR A 37 33.81 8.59 -23.87
CA TYR A 37 33.53 9.92 -24.45
C TYR A 37 34.38 10.31 -25.68
N PRO A 38 35.67 9.92 -25.79
CA PRO A 38 36.45 10.12 -27.02
C PRO A 38 35.84 9.51 -28.29
N ASN A 39 34.93 8.53 -28.15
CA ASN A 39 34.23 7.88 -29.25
C ASN A 39 32.81 8.45 -29.50
N THR A 40 32.51 9.60 -28.90
CA THR A 40 31.22 10.28 -29.00
C THR A 40 31.35 11.67 -29.61
N ALA A 41 30.25 12.34 -29.91
CA ALA A 41 30.27 13.71 -30.43
C ALA A 41 30.88 14.73 -29.43
N LEU A 42 31.03 14.37 -28.15
CA LEU A 42 31.63 15.23 -27.12
C LEU A 42 33.12 14.98 -26.88
N ALA A 43 33.79 14.20 -27.76
CA ALA A 43 35.20 13.83 -27.61
C ALA A 43 36.14 15.01 -27.30
N GLY A 44 36.01 16.13 -28.02
CA GLY A 44 36.86 17.32 -27.84
C GLY A 44 36.53 18.17 -26.61
N SER A 45 35.48 17.83 -25.87
CA SER A 45 34.93 18.64 -24.77
C SER A 45 34.91 17.94 -23.42
N PHE A 46 35.03 16.61 -23.39
CA PHE A 46 35.11 15.84 -22.15
C PHE A 46 36.37 16.20 -21.35
N VAL A 47 36.22 16.31 -20.02
CA VAL A 47 37.32 16.65 -19.10
C VAL A 47 37.63 15.47 -18.19
N THR A 48 36.66 15.04 -17.38
CA THR A 48 36.80 13.92 -16.45
C THR A 48 35.42 13.42 -16.00
N ALA A 49 35.38 12.25 -15.37
CA ALA A 49 34.22 11.73 -14.66
C ALA A 49 34.63 11.38 -13.23
N GLU A 50 33.76 11.67 -12.27
CA GLU A 50 33.97 11.40 -10.85
C GLU A 50 32.77 10.63 -10.31
N VAL A 51 33.02 9.53 -9.61
CA VAL A 51 31.97 8.81 -8.89
C VAL A 51 31.73 9.47 -7.55
N ASN A 52 30.49 9.89 -7.30
CA ASN A 52 30.04 10.40 -6.02
C ASN A 52 29.87 9.25 -5.02
N GLU A 53 29.16 8.19 -5.42
CA GLU A 53 28.89 7.00 -4.58
C GLU A 53 28.39 5.80 -5.42
N ILE A 54 28.38 4.62 -4.80
CA ILE A 54 27.70 3.42 -5.32
C ILE A 54 26.41 3.24 -4.52
N MET A 55 25.28 3.15 -5.22
CA MET A 55 23.94 3.03 -4.63
C MET A 55 23.33 1.64 -4.86
N ASP A 56 22.47 1.23 -3.94
CA ASP A 56 21.61 0.06 -4.09
C ASP A 56 20.53 0.33 -5.15
N PRO A 57 20.41 -0.49 -6.22
CA PRO A 57 19.34 -0.37 -7.20
C PRO A 57 17.93 -0.43 -6.61
N MET A 58 17.73 -1.14 -5.50
CA MET A 58 16.43 -1.28 -4.83
C MET A 58 15.89 0.05 -4.30
N ASN A 59 16.77 1.03 -4.04
CA ASN A 59 16.36 2.37 -3.61
C ASN A 59 15.67 3.19 -4.73
N ILE A 60 15.87 2.81 -5.98
CA ILE A 60 15.23 3.46 -7.14
C ILE A 60 14.00 2.68 -7.56
N ASN A 61 14.10 1.35 -7.58
CA ASN A 61 12.99 0.48 -7.93
C ASN A 61 13.10 -0.84 -7.16
N ALA A 62 12.08 -1.16 -6.37
CA ALA A 62 12.03 -2.35 -5.52
C ALA A 62 12.24 -3.67 -6.29
N THR A 63 11.97 -3.68 -7.60
CA THR A 63 12.14 -4.86 -8.45
C THR A 63 13.59 -5.12 -8.86
N TRP A 64 14.51 -4.18 -8.66
CA TRP A 64 15.92 -4.33 -9.03
C TRP A 64 16.70 -4.97 -7.89
N ASP A 65 16.48 -6.26 -7.66
CA ASP A 65 17.11 -7.06 -6.60
C ASP A 65 18.60 -7.37 -6.82
N ARG A 66 19.19 -6.93 -7.94
CA ARG A 66 20.55 -7.27 -8.37
C ARG A 66 21.23 -6.11 -9.07
N GLY A 67 22.55 -6.08 -9.00
CA GLY A 67 23.37 -5.04 -9.62
C GLY A 67 23.83 -3.99 -8.62
N ILE A 68 24.42 -2.93 -9.18
CA ILE A 68 24.85 -1.73 -8.46
C ILE A 68 24.57 -0.52 -9.37
N LEU A 69 24.35 0.64 -8.77
CA LEU A 69 24.22 1.91 -9.48
C LEU A 69 25.42 2.81 -9.16
N PHE A 70 26.03 3.41 -10.18
CA PHE A 70 27.03 4.46 -9.99
C PHE A 70 26.33 5.81 -10.04
N ASN A 71 26.42 6.57 -8.95
CA ASN A 71 26.10 7.99 -8.95
C ASN A 71 27.38 8.74 -9.33
N SER A 72 27.42 9.33 -10.52
CA SER A 72 28.63 9.97 -11.05
C SER A 72 28.35 11.33 -11.68
N THR A 73 29.30 12.24 -11.53
CA THR A 73 29.31 13.55 -12.17
C THR A 73 30.31 13.53 -13.34
N VAL A 74 29.89 14.04 -14.50
CA VAL A 74 30.73 14.10 -15.69
C VAL A 74 30.98 15.55 -16.07
N TYR A 75 32.24 15.92 -16.22
CA TYR A 75 32.67 17.30 -16.46
C TYR A 75 33.04 17.52 -17.92
N PHE A 76 32.54 18.63 -18.47
CA PHE A 76 32.80 19.08 -19.84
C PHE A 76 33.27 20.53 -19.85
N ARG A 77 33.95 20.92 -20.92
CA ARG A 77 34.31 22.33 -21.17
C ARG A 77 33.05 23.19 -21.23
N LYS A 78 33.10 24.36 -20.58
CA LYS A 78 31.97 25.30 -20.53
C LYS A 78 31.45 25.63 -21.95
N GLY A 79 30.14 25.53 -22.14
CA GLY A 79 29.47 25.84 -23.41
C GLY A 79 29.44 24.72 -24.45
N SER A 80 30.03 23.55 -24.17
CA SER A 80 30.04 22.41 -25.10
C SER A 80 28.77 21.53 -25.06
N VAL A 81 28.07 21.50 -23.93
CA VAL A 81 26.87 20.69 -23.70
C VAL A 81 25.64 21.58 -23.75
N ARG A 82 24.67 21.22 -24.61
CA ARG A 82 23.38 21.93 -24.72
C ARG A 82 22.38 21.44 -23.69
N LEU A 83 22.15 20.13 -23.64
CA LEU A 83 21.25 19.47 -22.71
C LEU A 83 22.01 18.39 -21.93
N PRO A 84 21.91 18.36 -20.59
CA PRO A 84 22.53 17.31 -19.79
C PRO A 84 22.04 15.90 -20.12
N SER A 85 20.79 15.73 -20.58
CA SER A 85 20.24 14.45 -21.00
C SER A 85 21.00 13.83 -22.17
N ASP A 86 21.41 14.67 -23.14
CA ASP A 86 22.10 14.21 -24.34
C ASP A 86 23.45 13.56 -23.99
N VAL A 87 24.13 14.08 -22.97
CA VAL A 87 25.39 13.51 -22.46
C VAL A 87 25.17 12.07 -22.03
N TYR A 88 24.15 11.83 -21.21
CA TYR A 88 23.82 10.50 -20.69
C TYR A 88 23.36 9.56 -21.81
N HIS A 89 22.39 9.98 -22.64
CA HIS A 89 21.85 9.12 -23.70
C HIS A 89 22.92 8.75 -24.74
N MET A 90 23.81 9.68 -25.08
CA MET A 90 24.89 9.42 -26.03
C MET A 90 25.91 8.43 -25.47
N LEU A 91 26.26 8.54 -24.19
CA LEU A 91 27.14 7.60 -23.50
C LEU A 91 26.52 6.18 -23.48
N ILE A 92 25.27 6.07 -23.04
CA ILE A 92 24.59 4.77 -22.93
C ILE A 92 24.42 4.11 -24.29
N ARG A 93 24.03 4.86 -25.33
CA ARG A 93 23.97 4.34 -26.71
C ARG A 93 25.32 3.86 -27.20
N TYR A 94 26.40 4.62 -26.99
CA TYR A 94 27.74 4.16 -27.35
C TYR A 94 28.10 2.83 -26.67
N ILE A 95 27.88 2.74 -25.35
CA ILE A 95 28.20 1.53 -24.59
C ILE A 95 27.40 0.32 -25.10
N MET A 96 26.09 0.47 -25.30
CA MET A 96 25.21 -0.61 -25.72
C MET A 96 25.44 -1.02 -27.18
N ASP A 97 25.45 -0.04 -28.09
CA ASP A 97 25.37 -0.30 -29.53
C ASP A 97 26.75 -0.49 -30.17
N ARG A 98 27.79 0.13 -29.60
CA ARG A 98 29.14 0.18 -30.21
C ARG A 98 30.21 -0.52 -29.40
N ASN A 99 29.99 -0.72 -28.10
CA ASN A 99 30.98 -1.32 -27.20
C ASN A 99 30.48 -2.56 -26.46
N ASN A 100 29.47 -3.26 -27.00
CA ASN A 100 28.97 -4.55 -26.49
C ASN A 100 28.67 -4.53 -24.98
N TYR A 101 27.99 -3.48 -24.52
CA TYR A 101 27.65 -3.22 -23.11
C TYR A 101 28.85 -2.95 -22.19
N GLN A 102 30.09 -2.94 -22.67
CA GLN A 102 31.27 -2.67 -21.87
C GLN A 102 31.48 -1.16 -21.69
N ILE A 103 31.82 -0.73 -20.48
CA ILE A 103 32.19 0.65 -20.20
C ILE A 103 33.67 0.84 -20.57
N GLY A 104 33.92 1.36 -21.77
CA GLY A 104 35.28 1.49 -22.31
C GLY A 104 35.96 0.12 -22.39
N GLN A 105 37.14 0.00 -21.78
CA GLN A 105 37.91 -1.24 -21.63
C GLN A 105 38.11 -1.57 -20.14
N SER A 106 37.19 -1.14 -19.27
CA SER A 106 37.31 -1.26 -17.81
C SER A 106 37.05 -2.67 -17.26
N GLY A 107 36.54 -3.58 -18.09
CA GLY A 107 35.98 -4.86 -17.63
C GLY A 107 34.62 -4.74 -16.94
N LEU A 108 34.01 -3.54 -16.89
CA LEU A 108 32.68 -3.35 -16.35
C LEU A 108 31.64 -3.34 -17.47
N TYR A 109 30.49 -3.99 -17.25
CA TYR A 109 29.41 -4.05 -18.23
C TYR A 109 28.06 -3.66 -17.65
N ILE A 110 27.34 -2.80 -18.37
CA ILE A 110 25.98 -2.39 -18.03
C ILE A 110 24.96 -3.45 -18.41
N ASN A 111 23.74 -3.34 -17.88
CA ASN A 111 22.62 -4.18 -18.30
C ASN A 111 21.94 -3.58 -19.54
N SER A 112 21.18 -4.40 -20.27
CA SER A 112 20.34 -3.98 -21.40
C SER A 112 19.30 -2.92 -21.02
N TYR A 113 18.86 -2.94 -19.77
CA TYR A 113 18.01 -1.92 -19.19
C TYR A 113 18.84 -0.99 -18.29
N GLN A 114 18.82 0.31 -18.59
CA GLN A 114 19.41 1.37 -17.77
C GLN A 114 18.34 2.39 -17.42
N SER A 115 18.21 2.69 -16.14
CA SER A 115 17.29 3.72 -15.68
C SER A 115 17.82 5.10 -16.07
N ASP A 116 16.95 5.90 -16.67
CA ASP A 116 17.29 7.21 -17.19
C ASP A 116 17.14 8.27 -16.08
N PRO A 117 18.23 8.94 -15.67
CA PRO A 117 18.20 9.92 -14.60
C PRO A 117 17.42 11.20 -14.92
N PHE A 118 17.03 11.38 -16.18
CA PHE A 118 16.23 12.51 -16.66
C PHE A 118 14.75 12.17 -16.80
N LYS A 119 14.35 10.94 -16.47
CA LYS A 119 12.95 10.53 -16.41
C LYS A 119 12.34 10.81 -15.04
N ALA A 120 11.02 10.96 -15.02
CA ALA A 120 10.27 11.36 -13.84
C ALA A 120 10.47 10.38 -12.67
N CYS A 121 10.66 9.09 -12.98
CA CYS A 121 10.89 8.06 -11.98
C CYS A 121 12.27 8.04 -11.33
N TRP A 122 13.26 8.81 -11.79
CA TRP A 122 14.60 8.76 -11.19
C TRP A 122 14.66 9.36 -9.79
N LYS A 123 13.91 10.45 -9.55
CA LYS A 123 13.78 11.11 -8.25
C LYS A 123 12.33 11.10 -7.80
N ASN A 124 11.74 9.92 -7.83
CA ASN A 124 10.40 9.72 -7.33
C ASN A 124 10.39 9.73 -5.79
N ASN A 125 9.22 9.93 -5.20
CA ASN A 125 8.99 9.80 -3.76
C ASN A 125 8.13 8.58 -3.43
N CYS A 126 8.13 7.56 -4.30
CA CYS A 126 7.48 6.29 -4.02
C CYS A 126 8.12 5.65 -2.79
N HIS A 127 7.36 4.78 -2.13
CA HIS A 127 7.89 3.95 -1.05
C HIS A 127 9.05 3.09 -1.58
N PRO A 128 10.06 2.74 -0.76
CA PRO A 128 11.16 1.84 -1.18
C PRO A 128 10.70 0.45 -1.67
N LYS A 129 9.47 0.06 -1.33
CA LYS A 129 8.80 -1.17 -1.79
C LYS A 129 7.72 -0.90 -2.85
N GLY A 130 7.68 0.32 -3.36
CA GLY A 130 6.81 0.75 -4.44
C GLY A 130 7.49 0.64 -5.81
N ILE A 131 6.65 0.66 -6.85
CA ILE A 131 7.02 0.70 -8.25
C ILE A 131 6.66 2.08 -8.78
N CYS A 132 7.62 2.74 -9.42
CA CYS A 132 7.37 4.00 -10.12
C CYS A 132 6.98 3.74 -11.58
N ILE A 133 5.90 4.39 -12.01
CA ILE A 133 5.37 4.32 -13.38
C ILE A 133 5.49 5.71 -14.01
N ASP A 134 6.29 5.80 -15.07
CA ASP A 134 6.50 7.04 -15.83
C ASP A 134 5.27 7.35 -16.68
N LEU A 135 4.73 8.56 -16.54
CA LEU A 135 3.56 9.05 -17.29
C LEU A 135 3.94 10.12 -18.32
N GLY A 136 5.22 10.47 -18.44
CA GLY A 136 5.72 11.50 -19.32
C GLY A 136 6.67 12.48 -18.63
N PRO A 137 7.01 13.59 -19.32
CA PRO A 137 7.93 14.59 -18.79
C PRO A 137 7.47 15.13 -17.43
N ASN A 138 8.30 14.95 -16.40
CA ASN A 138 8.03 15.38 -15.02
C ASN A 138 6.76 14.80 -14.37
N ALA A 139 6.16 13.75 -14.94
CA ALA A 139 4.96 13.11 -14.39
C ALA A 139 5.19 11.63 -14.15
N TYR A 140 4.87 11.17 -12.95
CA TYR A 140 4.90 9.76 -12.58
C TYR A 140 3.79 9.46 -11.58
N ARG A 141 3.49 8.17 -11.42
CA ARG A 141 2.65 7.66 -10.34
C ARG A 141 3.34 6.49 -9.67
N CYS A 142 3.02 6.24 -8.41
CA CYS A 142 3.55 5.14 -7.64
C CYS A 142 2.46 4.07 -7.45
N GLU A 143 2.88 2.81 -7.34
CA GLU A 143 2.04 1.70 -6.91
C GLU A 143 2.84 0.84 -5.93
N CYS A 144 2.20 0.13 -5.01
CA CYS A 144 2.92 -0.84 -4.19
C CYS A 144 3.38 -2.04 -5.02
N GLY A 145 4.58 -2.54 -4.75
CA GLY A 145 5.11 -3.70 -5.44
C GLY A 145 4.36 -5.00 -5.12
N GLN A 146 4.68 -6.06 -5.86
CA GLN A 146 4.07 -7.38 -5.61
C GLN A 146 4.33 -7.84 -4.17
N GLY A 147 3.28 -8.33 -3.51
CA GLY A 147 3.34 -8.78 -2.12
C GLY A 147 3.26 -7.66 -1.09
N TYR A 148 2.99 -6.42 -1.53
CA TYR A 148 2.75 -5.27 -0.66
C TYR A 148 1.36 -4.69 -0.92
N ARG A 149 0.66 -4.28 0.14
CA ARG A 149 -0.60 -3.54 0.08
C ARG A 149 -0.38 -2.08 0.35
N ASP A 150 -1.29 -1.27 -0.18
CA ASP A 150 -1.29 0.17 -0.01
C ASP A 150 -2.17 0.60 1.16
N LEU A 151 -1.63 1.42 2.05
CA LEU A 151 -2.39 2.00 3.17
C LEU A 151 -3.01 3.36 2.83
N ASN A 152 -2.71 3.92 1.67
CA ASN A 152 -3.23 5.22 1.25
C ASN A 152 -3.68 5.21 -0.21
N PRO A 153 -4.91 4.73 -0.49
CA PRO A 153 -5.45 4.70 -1.84
C PRO A 153 -5.51 6.07 -2.55
N SER A 154 -5.56 7.18 -1.79
CA SER A 154 -5.59 8.54 -2.33
C SER A 154 -4.21 9.03 -2.81
N ASP A 155 -3.13 8.44 -2.31
CA ASP A 155 -1.75 8.75 -2.70
C ASP A 155 -0.94 7.44 -2.79
N PRO A 156 -1.21 6.62 -3.83
CA PRO A 156 -0.79 5.24 -3.87
C PRO A 156 0.72 5.07 -3.99
N GLY A 157 1.22 3.91 -3.61
CA GLY A 157 2.61 3.48 -3.71
C GLY A 157 3.58 4.18 -2.76
N ARG A 158 3.07 4.92 -1.77
CA ARG A 158 3.88 5.69 -0.79
C ARG A 158 3.81 5.15 0.63
N ARG A 159 2.78 4.36 0.95
CA ARG A 159 2.67 3.60 2.20
C ARG A 159 2.41 2.14 1.85
N CYS A 160 3.49 1.38 1.71
CA CYS A 160 3.41 -0.03 1.32
C CYS A 160 3.82 -0.95 2.48
N LEU A 161 2.91 -1.83 2.90
CA LEU A 161 3.19 -2.85 3.92
C LEU A 161 3.23 -4.25 3.29
N PRO A 162 4.11 -5.15 3.77
CA PRO A 162 4.11 -6.54 3.32
C PRO A 162 2.77 -7.22 3.62
N ASN A 163 2.28 -8.04 2.70
CA ASN A 163 1.03 -8.80 2.90
C ASN A 163 1.23 -10.07 3.72
N THR A 164 2.47 -10.44 4.07
CA THR A 164 2.78 -11.73 4.68
C THR A 164 3.96 -11.57 5.64
N GLY A 165 3.84 -12.16 6.82
CA GLY A 165 4.88 -12.10 7.85
C GLY A 165 5.13 -10.69 8.41
N TYR A 166 4.14 -9.81 8.36
CA TYR A 166 4.15 -8.50 9.00
C TYR A 166 2.97 -8.43 9.97
N ASN A 167 3.20 -8.01 11.21
CA ASN A 167 2.14 -7.92 12.21
C ASN A 167 1.54 -6.51 12.25
N GLU A 168 0.41 -6.33 11.56
CA GLU A 168 -0.29 -5.04 11.53
C GLU A 168 -0.90 -4.62 12.86
N CYS A 169 -1.06 -5.54 13.81
CA CYS A 169 -1.65 -5.26 15.11
C CYS A 169 -0.67 -4.58 16.08
N GLU A 170 0.64 -4.54 15.76
CA GLU A 170 1.62 -3.84 16.60
C GLU A 170 1.45 -2.31 16.55
N ARG A 171 0.90 -1.78 15.46
CA ARG A 171 0.73 -0.34 15.25
C ARG A 171 -0.66 -0.05 14.70
N LYS A 172 -1.40 0.83 15.40
CA LYS A 172 -2.78 1.17 15.01
C LYS A 172 -2.87 1.77 13.61
N GLU A 173 -1.86 2.53 13.19
CA GLU A 173 -1.78 3.14 11.86
C GLU A 173 -1.54 2.16 10.69
N ASP A 174 -1.29 0.89 11.01
CA ASP A 174 -1.04 -0.18 10.04
C ASP A 174 -2.25 -1.11 9.87
N ASN A 175 -3.32 -0.92 10.64
CA ASN A 175 -4.57 -1.65 10.47
C ASN A 175 -5.77 -0.70 10.44
N GLU A 176 -6.88 -1.22 9.95
CA GLU A 176 -8.14 -0.51 9.76
C GLU A 176 -9.20 -0.97 10.79
N CYS A 177 -8.78 -1.64 11.89
CA CYS A 177 -9.71 -2.12 12.91
C CYS A 177 -10.40 -0.96 13.65
N SER A 178 -11.67 -1.18 14.01
CA SER A 178 -12.39 -0.26 14.89
C SER A 178 -11.68 -0.14 16.25
N GLU A 179 -11.84 0.99 16.92
CA GLU A 179 -11.39 1.14 18.31
C GLU A 179 -12.10 0.16 19.26
N ASN A 180 -13.30 -0.28 18.88
CA ASN A 180 -14.08 -1.29 19.61
C ASN A 180 -13.89 -2.70 19.02
N ALA A 181 -12.77 -2.95 18.34
CA ALA A 181 -12.39 -4.26 17.84
C ALA A 181 -11.02 -4.69 18.38
N ARG A 182 -10.85 -6.00 18.55
CA ARG A 182 -9.52 -6.61 18.72
C ARG A 182 -8.92 -6.87 17.35
N CYS A 183 -7.66 -6.47 17.17
CA CYS A 183 -6.86 -6.87 16.01
C CYS A 183 -6.23 -8.25 16.26
N ILE A 184 -6.24 -9.10 15.24
CA ILE A 184 -5.69 -10.45 15.28
C ILE A 184 -4.77 -10.62 14.07
N ASP A 185 -3.47 -10.74 14.33
CA ASP A 185 -2.45 -11.00 13.33
C ASP A 185 -2.62 -12.37 12.68
N GLN A 186 -2.30 -12.48 11.39
CA GLN A 186 -2.32 -13.73 10.63
C GLN A 186 -1.04 -13.87 9.79
N GLU A 187 -0.77 -15.08 9.28
CA GLU A 187 0.38 -15.27 8.38
C GLU A 187 0.26 -14.39 7.13
N HIS A 188 -0.96 -14.25 6.62
CA HIS A 188 -1.30 -13.36 5.52
C HIS A 188 -2.30 -12.31 6.03
N LEU A 189 -1.85 -11.05 6.08
CA LEU A 189 -2.59 -9.91 6.62
C LEU A 189 -3.07 -10.15 8.07
N TYR A 190 -4.15 -9.48 8.44
CA TYR A 190 -4.75 -9.51 9.76
C TYR A 190 -6.28 -9.53 9.63
N LYS A 191 -6.96 -9.79 10.75
CA LYS A 191 -8.42 -9.66 10.87
C LYS A 191 -8.81 -8.86 12.10
N CYS A 192 -9.95 -8.19 12.05
CA CYS A 192 -10.55 -7.54 13.20
C CYS A 192 -11.74 -8.36 13.70
N GLU A 193 -11.97 -8.35 15.01
CA GLU A 193 -13.14 -8.95 15.63
C GLU A 193 -13.72 -7.92 16.61
N CYS A 194 -15.00 -7.58 16.48
CA CYS A 194 -15.63 -6.64 17.42
C CYS A 194 -15.56 -7.18 18.85
N LEU A 195 -15.34 -6.29 19.80
CA LEU A 195 -15.34 -6.63 21.22
C LEU A 195 -16.74 -7.08 21.67
N PRO A 196 -16.85 -7.80 22.81
CA PRO A 196 -18.15 -8.11 23.39
C PRO A 196 -19.03 -6.87 23.55
N SER A 197 -20.33 -7.02 23.31
CA SER A 197 -21.32 -5.92 23.25
C SER A 197 -21.19 -4.99 22.04
N PHE A 198 -20.40 -5.35 21.03
CA PHE A 198 -20.37 -4.68 19.73
C PHE A 198 -20.65 -5.65 18.59
N THR A 199 -21.28 -5.16 17.53
CA THR A 199 -21.52 -5.91 16.28
C THR A 199 -20.85 -5.21 15.10
N ASP A 200 -20.47 -6.01 14.11
CA ASP A 200 -19.87 -5.51 12.87
C ASP A 200 -20.91 -4.78 12.02
N ALA A 201 -20.60 -3.54 11.65
CA ALA A 201 -21.38 -2.69 10.76
C ALA A 201 -20.55 -2.22 9.56
N SER A 202 -19.43 -2.90 9.29
CA SER A 202 -18.57 -2.58 8.15
C SER A 202 -19.28 -2.76 6.81
N PRO A 203 -19.01 -1.88 5.82
CA PRO A 203 -19.48 -2.07 4.44
C PRO A 203 -19.00 -3.41 3.85
N LYS A 204 -19.73 -3.95 2.86
CA LYS A 204 -19.42 -5.26 2.25
C LYS A 204 -18.01 -5.39 1.67
N ASP A 205 -17.42 -4.28 1.21
CA ASP A 205 -16.10 -4.24 0.61
C ASP A 205 -14.99 -3.84 1.62
N ALA A 206 -15.34 -3.61 2.88
CA ALA A 206 -14.41 -3.26 3.95
C ALA A 206 -14.02 -4.48 4.78
N ILE A 207 -12.97 -4.33 5.59
CA ILE A 207 -12.55 -5.36 6.54
C ILE A 207 -13.62 -5.48 7.63
N ALA A 208 -14.12 -6.69 7.88
CA ALA A 208 -15.05 -6.94 8.98
C ALA A 208 -14.45 -6.50 10.32
N GLY A 209 -15.21 -5.81 11.15
CA GLY A 209 -14.74 -5.23 12.41
C GLY A 209 -13.95 -3.93 12.26
N SER A 210 -13.88 -3.35 11.05
CA SER A 210 -13.40 -1.98 10.85
C SER A 210 -14.38 -0.94 11.41
N VAL A 211 -15.66 -1.30 11.50
CA VAL A 211 -16.72 -0.50 12.10
C VAL A 211 -17.50 -1.38 13.08
N CYS A 212 -17.30 -1.17 14.37
CA CYS A 212 -18.02 -1.87 15.42
C CYS A 212 -18.96 -0.90 16.13
N VAL A 213 -20.26 -1.17 16.07
CA VAL A 213 -21.32 -0.39 16.74
C VAL A 213 -21.84 -1.15 17.95
N LEU A 214 -22.37 -0.43 18.93
CA LEU A 214 -22.89 -1.04 20.15
C LEU A 214 -24.03 -2.00 19.80
N ASP A 215 -23.95 -3.22 20.32
CA ASP A 215 -25.01 -4.21 20.24
C ASP A 215 -25.98 -3.99 21.40
N TYR A 216 -27.06 -3.26 21.13
CA TYR A 216 -28.15 -3.01 22.08
C TYR A 216 -28.91 -4.30 22.45
N CYS A 217 -28.82 -5.33 21.62
CA CYS A 217 -29.39 -6.65 21.87
C CYS A 217 -28.43 -7.60 22.61
N SER A 218 -27.23 -7.13 22.97
CA SER A 218 -26.27 -7.92 23.73
C SER A 218 -26.79 -8.28 25.14
N ASP A 219 -27.71 -7.48 25.69
CA ASP A 219 -28.46 -7.82 26.90
C ASP A 219 -29.71 -8.66 26.57
N VAL A 220 -29.60 -9.96 26.83
CA VAL A 220 -30.62 -10.98 26.53
C VAL A 220 -31.95 -10.74 27.28
N ASN A 221 -31.97 -9.88 28.31
CA ASN A 221 -33.19 -9.55 29.07
C ASN A 221 -33.87 -8.24 28.65
N PHE A 222 -33.38 -7.55 27.62
CA PHE A 222 -33.96 -6.29 27.16
C PHE A 222 -35.40 -6.45 26.62
N CYS A 223 -35.67 -7.54 25.90
CA CYS A 223 -36.96 -7.76 25.25
C CYS A 223 -37.85 -8.77 26.00
N PRO A 224 -39.16 -8.49 26.14
CA PRO A 224 -40.08 -9.39 26.82
C PRO A 224 -40.38 -10.66 26.01
N ARG A 225 -41.08 -11.61 26.63
CA ARG A 225 -41.41 -12.90 25.99
C ARG A 225 -42.21 -12.70 24.69
N ASN A 226 -42.02 -13.64 23.76
CA ASN A 226 -42.62 -13.63 22.42
C ASN A 226 -42.14 -12.48 21.52
N THR A 227 -40.99 -11.90 21.85
CA THR A 227 -40.33 -10.90 21.02
C THR A 227 -38.87 -11.25 20.82
N THR A 228 -38.35 -10.91 19.66
CA THR A 228 -36.94 -10.98 19.29
C THR A 228 -36.37 -9.57 19.28
N CYS A 229 -35.22 -9.37 19.92
CA CYS A 229 -34.51 -8.10 19.87
C CYS A 229 -33.90 -7.88 18.49
N MET A 230 -34.05 -6.66 17.95
CA MET A 230 -33.39 -6.21 16.73
C MET A 230 -32.59 -4.94 17.00
N ASN A 231 -31.34 -4.93 16.56
CA ASN A 231 -30.50 -3.74 16.61
C ASN A 231 -30.91 -2.77 15.50
N GLU A 232 -31.23 -1.55 15.88
CA GLU A 232 -31.36 -0.39 15.00
C GLU A 232 -30.13 0.53 15.16
N GLU A 233 -30.01 1.58 14.34
CA GLU A 233 -28.82 2.46 14.32
C GLU A 233 -28.44 3.06 15.68
N GLN A 234 -29.41 3.32 16.57
CA GLN A 234 -29.18 3.97 17.87
C GLN A 234 -29.95 3.35 19.03
N GLN A 235 -30.63 2.22 18.84
CA GLN A 235 -31.45 1.58 19.88
C GLN A 235 -31.69 0.10 19.58
N ALA A 236 -32.08 -0.67 20.59
CA ALA A 236 -32.74 -1.96 20.39
C ALA A 236 -34.25 -1.75 20.25
N ILE A 237 -34.86 -2.47 19.30
CA ILE A 237 -36.31 -2.59 19.19
C ILE A 237 -36.72 -4.06 19.41
N CYS A 238 -37.82 -4.27 20.13
CA CYS A 238 -38.40 -5.61 20.25
C CYS A 238 -39.40 -5.84 19.11
N GLN A 239 -39.16 -6.85 18.29
CA GLN A 239 -40.05 -7.29 17.22
C GLN A 239 -40.81 -8.55 17.63
N CYS A 240 -42.11 -8.61 17.35
CA CYS A 240 -42.89 -9.82 17.63
C CYS A 240 -42.37 -11.03 16.85
N ASP A 241 -42.33 -12.18 17.52
CA ASP A 241 -41.98 -13.45 16.88
C ASP A 241 -43.03 -13.83 15.82
N PRO A 242 -42.68 -14.67 14.82
CA PRO A 242 -43.65 -15.14 13.82
C PRO A 242 -44.89 -15.78 14.46
N GLY A 243 -46.09 -15.36 14.02
CA GLY A 243 -47.37 -15.84 14.55
C GLY A 243 -47.92 -15.03 15.75
N TYR A 244 -47.22 -13.98 16.15
CA TYR A 244 -47.66 -13.02 17.14
C TYR A 244 -48.02 -11.67 16.51
N VAL A 245 -49.04 -11.02 17.06
CA VAL A 245 -49.55 -9.72 16.64
C VAL A 245 -49.10 -8.65 17.64
N ASP A 246 -48.60 -7.54 17.10
CA ASP A 246 -48.14 -6.37 17.86
C ASP A 246 -49.34 -5.59 18.40
N ILE A 247 -49.48 -5.54 19.73
CA ILE A 247 -50.57 -4.85 20.41
C ILE A 247 -50.17 -3.48 20.97
N ARG A 248 -48.93 -3.01 20.72
CA ARG A 248 -48.40 -1.75 21.27
C ARG A 248 -49.23 -0.53 20.89
N LYS A 249 -49.92 -0.57 19.75
CA LYS A 249 -50.79 0.50 19.25
C LYS A 249 -52.18 0.55 19.89
N SER A 250 -52.56 -0.46 20.68
CA SER A 250 -53.87 -0.49 21.34
C SER A 250 -53.89 0.47 22.54
N GLU A 251 -54.86 1.39 22.55
CA GLU A 251 -55.09 2.31 23.68
C GLU A 251 -55.55 1.58 24.96
N LYS A 252 -56.12 0.38 24.80
CA LYS A 252 -56.64 -0.45 25.89
C LYS A 252 -55.62 -1.46 26.43
N ARG A 253 -54.42 -1.53 25.83
CA ARG A 253 -53.38 -2.49 26.19
C ARG A 253 -53.04 -2.43 27.68
N THR A 254 -52.75 -1.24 28.19
CA THR A 254 -52.31 -1.04 29.59
C THR A 254 -53.41 -1.28 30.62
N GLN A 255 -54.67 -1.43 30.18
CA GLN A 255 -55.80 -1.78 31.05
C GLN A 255 -56.02 -3.29 31.11
N LEU A 256 -55.64 -4.01 30.05
CA LEU A 256 -55.92 -5.43 29.87
C LEU A 256 -54.70 -6.32 30.16
N PHE A 257 -53.49 -5.78 30.00
CA PHE A 257 -52.24 -6.53 30.08
C PHE A 257 -51.15 -5.76 30.81
N ASP A 258 -50.18 -6.50 31.36
CA ASP A 258 -48.97 -5.92 31.96
C ASP A 258 -48.15 -5.15 30.93
N GLN A 259 -47.36 -4.18 31.40
CA GLN A 259 -46.57 -3.30 30.54
C GLN A 259 -45.59 -4.07 29.63
N ASP A 260 -45.10 -5.22 30.09
CA ASP A 260 -44.15 -6.08 29.40
C ASP A 260 -44.79 -6.95 28.30
N ILE A 261 -46.13 -6.97 28.18
CA ILE A 261 -46.81 -7.70 27.10
C ILE A 261 -46.94 -6.78 25.89
N LEU A 262 -46.08 -7.03 24.89
CA LEU A 262 -46.05 -6.29 23.62
C LEU A 262 -46.73 -7.04 22.47
N CYS A 263 -46.75 -8.37 22.52
CA CYS A 263 -47.23 -9.20 21.42
C CYS A 263 -48.08 -10.39 21.94
N LEU A 264 -49.18 -10.70 21.25
CA LEU A 264 -50.08 -11.82 21.56
C LEU A 264 -50.16 -12.79 20.39
N LYS A 265 -50.39 -14.09 20.66
CA LYS A 265 -50.64 -15.04 19.59
C LYS A 265 -51.92 -14.66 18.86
N MET A 266 -51.94 -14.86 17.54
CA MET A 266 -53.09 -14.54 16.70
C MET A 266 -54.41 -15.22 17.14
N ARG A 267 -54.35 -16.37 17.84
CA ARG A 267 -55.54 -17.06 18.37
C ARG A 267 -56.05 -16.51 19.71
N ASP A 268 -55.18 -15.79 20.43
CA ASP A 268 -55.41 -15.27 21.77
C ASP A 268 -55.71 -13.76 21.74
N ILE A 269 -55.87 -13.18 20.53
CA ILE A 269 -56.12 -11.76 20.32
C ILE A 269 -57.61 -11.53 20.02
N ASP A 270 -58.24 -10.67 20.83
CA ASP A 270 -59.53 -10.08 20.51
C ASP A 270 -59.27 -8.68 19.96
N GLU A 271 -59.19 -8.58 18.63
CA GLU A 271 -58.85 -7.34 17.92
C GLU A 271 -59.88 -6.22 18.19
N CYS A 272 -61.13 -6.59 18.49
CA CYS A 272 -62.23 -5.68 18.82
C CYS A 272 -62.10 -5.15 20.25
N ALA A 273 -61.84 -6.04 21.21
CA ALA A 273 -61.61 -5.64 22.60
C ALA A 273 -60.38 -4.73 22.73
N LEU A 274 -59.35 -4.98 21.92
CA LEU A 274 -58.14 -4.17 21.86
C LEU A 274 -58.26 -2.91 21.00
N GLY A 275 -59.34 -2.75 20.23
CA GLY A 275 -59.54 -1.59 19.36
C GLY A 275 -58.47 -1.43 18.28
N ILE A 276 -57.85 -2.53 17.87
CA ILE A 276 -56.81 -2.55 16.82
C ILE A 276 -57.47 -2.53 15.43
N THR A 277 -58.70 -3.03 15.34
CA THR A 277 -59.54 -3.01 14.14
C THR A 277 -60.90 -2.38 14.44
N ASN A 278 -61.49 -1.72 13.43
CA ASN A 278 -62.81 -1.12 13.57
C ASN A 278 -63.89 -2.20 13.48
N CYS A 279 -64.23 -2.81 14.61
CA CYS A 279 -65.28 -3.81 14.68
C CYS A 279 -66.64 -3.14 14.71
N SER A 280 -67.48 -3.47 13.72
CA SER A 280 -68.88 -3.07 13.73
C SER A 280 -69.59 -3.85 14.83
N GLY A 281 -70.14 -3.14 15.81
CA GLY A 281 -70.94 -3.71 16.89
C GLY A 281 -72.28 -4.25 16.42
#